data_AF-A0A1J5BHJ8-F1
#
_entry.id   AF-A0A1J5BHJ8-F1
#
_cell.length_a   1.000
_cell.length_b   1.000
_cell.length_c   1.000
_cell.angle_alpha   90.00
_cell.angle_beta   90.00
_cell.angle_gamma   90.00
#
_symmetry.space_group_name_H-M   'P 1'
#
loop_
_entity.id
_entity.type
_entity.pdbx_description
1 polymer ?
#
loop_
_entity_poly.entity_id
_entity_poly.type
_entity_poly.pdbx_seq_one_letter_code
_entity_poly.pdbx_strand_id
1 'polypeptide(L)'
;MSAAAPPGRAARILLVTTSYPDGDEGAAAAGSFVRDFARALALRAAVTVVAPGAADRSGLEDGVRVRRFRAPRRPLSLLSPANPAHWPAILGTLHAGGRAVTESCAEGGITHILALWALPSGAWARRAARRHGVPYSIWALGSDI
;
A
#
# COMPACT_ATOMS: atom_id res chain seq x y z
N MET A 1 -2.53 -27.27 -3.40
CA MET A 1 -3.10 -27.09 -4.75
C MET A 1 -3.58 -25.65 -4.87
N SER A 2 -2.81 -24.76 -5.49
CA SER A 2 -3.23 -23.38 -5.78
C SER A 2 -3.86 -23.38 -7.16
N ALA A 3 -5.15 -23.05 -7.24
CA ALA A 3 -5.85 -22.94 -8.51
C ALA A 3 -5.29 -21.74 -9.27
N ALA A 4 -4.73 -21.99 -10.46
CA ALA A 4 -4.33 -20.93 -11.37
C ALA A 4 -5.55 -20.05 -11.69
N ALA A 5 -5.38 -18.73 -11.58
CA ALA A 5 -6.42 -17.77 -11.90
C ALA A 5 -6.86 -17.93 -13.37
N PRO A 6 -8.17 -17.87 -13.66
CA PRO A 6 -8.66 -18.02 -15.02
C PRO A 6 -8.08 -16.91 -15.92
N PRO A 7 -7.61 -17.23 -17.14
CA PRO A 7 -7.13 -16.23 -18.07
C PRO A 7 -8.33 -15.41 -18.57
N GLY A 8 -8.27 -14.09 -18.43
CA GLY A 8 -9.23 -13.19 -19.10
C GLY A 8 -9.58 -11.88 -18.40
N ARG A 9 -9.23 -11.68 -17.12
CA ARG A 9 -9.43 -10.37 -16.48
C ARG A 9 -8.13 -9.57 -16.56
N ALA A 10 -8.17 -8.41 -17.22
CA ALA A 10 -7.04 -7.48 -17.24
C ALA A 10 -6.52 -7.29 -15.82
N ALA A 11 -5.19 -7.43 -15.64
CA ALA A 11 -4.58 -7.39 -14.32
C ALA A 11 -4.89 -6.04 -13.65
N ARG A 12 -5.50 -6.10 -12.46
CA ARG A 12 -5.85 -4.95 -11.63
C ARG A 12 -5.13 -5.10 -10.30
N ILE A 13 -4.01 -4.39 -10.18
CA ILE A 13 -3.06 -4.54 -9.08
C ILE A 13 -3.34 -3.46 -8.03
N LEU A 14 -3.49 -3.90 -6.78
CA LEU A 14 -3.44 -3.02 -5.62
C LEU A 14 -2.00 -2.96 -5.13
N LEU A 15 -1.29 -1.86 -5.38
CA LEU A 15 0.06 -1.62 -4.87
C LEU A 15 -0.03 -1.01 -3.48
N VAL A 16 0.48 -1.68 -2.46
CA VAL A 16 0.38 -1.23 -1.06
C VAL A 16 1.76 -0.83 -0.56
N THR A 17 1.88 0.41 -0.08
CA THR A 17 3.16 0.96 0.40
C THR A 17 2.96 1.91 1.57
N THR A 18 3.97 2.02 2.42
CA THR A 18 4.09 3.08 3.44
C THR A 18 5.02 4.22 3.01
N SER A 19 5.60 4.12 1.81
CA SER A 19 6.53 5.10 1.25
C SER A 19 6.05 5.50 -0.14
N TYR A 20 5.43 6.67 -0.23
CA TYR A 20 4.97 7.27 -1.49
C TYR A 20 4.91 8.79 -1.32
N PRO A 21 5.45 9.59 -2.26
CA PRO A 21 5.59 11.04 -2.11
C PRO A 21 4.22 11.71 -2.06
N ASP A 22 4.01 12.67 -1.16
CA ASP A 22 2.81 13.50 -1.02
C ASP A 22 3.23 14.99 -1.13
N GLY A 23 3.22 15.55 -2.35
CA GLY A 23 3.83 16.86 -2.61
C GLY A 23 5.36 16.83 -2.44
N ASP A 24 5.90 17.83 -1.74
CA ASP A 24 7.34 17.90 -1.38
C ASP A 24 7.71 16.96 -0.21
N GLU A 25 6.72 16.39 0.48
CA GLU A 25 6.91 15.46 1.60
C GLU A 25 6.97 14.00 1.11
N GLY A 26 7.78 13.14 1.75
CA GLY A 26 7.83 11.71 1.43
C GLY A 26 8.65 11.32 0.19
N ALA A 27 9.40 12.25 -0.39
CA ALA A 27 10.34 12.03 -1.50
C ALA A 27 11.68 11.40 -1.09
N ALA A 28 11.81 10.87 0.13
CA ALA A 28 12.96 10.03 0.48
C ALA A 28 13.17 8.93 -0.58
N ALA A 29 14.40 8.43 -0.77
CA ALA A 29 14.76 7.56 -1.90
C ALA A 29 13.77 6.40 -2.17
N ALA A 30 13.17 5.83 -1.12
CA ALA A 30 12.13 4.81 -1.25
C ALA A 30 10.84 5.36 -1.90
N GLY A 31 10.36 6.54 -1.52
CA GLY A 31 9.16 7.16 -2.08
C GLY A 31 9.29 7.46 -3.57
N SER A 32 10.39 8.08 -4.01
CA SER A 32 10.63 8.36 -5.43
C SER A 32 10.68 7.08 -6.26
N PHE A 33 11.38 6.05 -5.75
CA PHE A 33 11.42 4.73 -6.38
C PHE A 33 10.02 4.12 -6.54
N VAL A 34 9.20 4.12 -5.47
CA VAL A 34 7.85 3.52 -5.54
C VAL A 34 6.95 4.28 -6.51
N ARG A 35 7.06 5.61 -6.61
CA ARG A 35 6.33 6.39 -7.61
C ARG A 35 6.71 5.97 -9.03
N ASP A 36 8.00 5.89 -9.33
CA ASP A 36 8.49 5.52 -10.66
C ASP A 36 8.13 4.07 -11.00
N PHE A 37 8.21 3.17 -10.02
CA PHE A 37 7.76 1.78 -10.14
C PHE A 37 6.26 1.69 -10.43
N ALA A 38 5.42 2.43 -9.69
CA ALA A 38 3.97 2.43 -9.90
C ALA A 38 3.61 2.92 -11.32
N ARG A 39 4.30 3.96 -11.82
CA ARG A 39 4.12 4.48 -13.18
C ARG A 39 4.53 3.45 -14.23
N ALA A 40 5.69 2.82 -14.06
CA ALA A 40 6.16 1.77 -14.96
C ALA A 40 5.20 0.56 -14.98
N LEU A 41 4.68 0.16 -13.82
CA LEU A 41 3.70 -0.92 -13.69
C LEU A 41 2.36 -0.57 -14.35
N ALA A 42 1.93 0.69 -14.25
CA ALA A 42 0.68 1.18 -14.85
C ALA A 42 0.66 1.10 -16.38
N LEU A 43 1.82 1.00 -17.04
CA LEU A 43 1.92 0.76 -18.48
C LEU A 43 1.54 -0.68 -18.88
N ARG A 44 1.46 -1.61 -17.92
CA ARG A 44 1.22 -3.04 -18.16
C ARG A 44 -0.03 -3.58 -17.47
N ALA A 45 -0.53 -2.89 -16.45
CA ALA A 45 -1.68 -3.29 -15.66
C ALA A 45 -2.42 -2.06 -15.13
N ALA A 46 -3.70 -2.21 -14.80
CA ALA A 46 -4.41 -1.18 -14.06
C ALA A 46 -3.92 -1.18 -12.61
N VAL A 47 -3.33 -0.07 -12.16
CA VAL A 47 -2.72 0.05 -10.82
C VAL A 47 -3.51 1.04 -9.97
N THR A 48 -3.84 0.61 -8.76
CA THR A 48 -4.27 1.49 -7.66
C THR A 48 -3.23 1.42 -6.55
N VAL A 49 -2.67 2.55 -6.16
CA VAL A 49 -1.73 2.66 -5.04
C VAL A 49 -2.49 2.97 -3.76
N VAL A 50 -2.22 2.25 -2.68
CA VAL A 50 -2.64 2.61 -1.31
C VAL A 50 -1.41 3.07 -0.55
N ALA A 51 -1.43 4.33 -0.12
CA ALA A 51 -0.28 5.01 0.48
C ALA A 51 -0.70 5.97 1.60
N PRO A 52 0.20 6.33 2.52
CA PRO A 52 -0.09 7.37 3.53
C PRO A 52 -0.20 8.75 2.89
N GLY A 53 -0.92 9.65 3.54
CA GLY A 53 -0.98 11.08 3.21
C GLY A 53 -1.52 11.92 4.37
N ALA A 54 -1.50 13.24 4.22
CA ALA A 54 -1.97 14.16 5.27
C ALA A 54 -3.48 14.01 5.60
N ALA A 55 -4.26 13.50 4.65
CA ALA A 55 -5.69 13.27 4.77
C ALA A 55 -6.12 12.05 3.95
N ASP A 56 -7.28 11.48 4.29
CA ASP A 56 -7.94 10.48 3.45
C ASP A 56 -8.37 11.16 2.13
N ARG A 57 -7.87 10.66 0.99
CA ARG A 57 -8.25 11.16 -0.33
C ARG A 57 -8.03 10.09 -1.39
N SER A 58 -8.72 10.19 -2.52
CA SER A 58 -8.49 9.32 -3.66
C SER A 58 -8.51 10.14 -4.94
N GLY A 59 -7.56 9.91 -5.83
CA GLY A 59 -7.41 10.72 -7.05
C GLY A 59 -6.45 10.09 -8.05
N LEU A 60 -6.32 10.74 -9.20
CA LEU A 60 -5.22 10.45 -10.12
C LEU A 60 -4.04 11.34 -9.76
N GLU A 61 -2.89 10.72 -9.51
CA GLU A 61 -1.62 11.39 -9.26
C GLU A 61 -0.61 10.84 -10.28
N ASP A 62 -0.01 11.72 -11.10
CA ASP A 62 0.94 11.36 -12.17
C ASP A 62 0.47 10.23 -13.11
N GLY A 63 -0.84 10.18 -13.39
CA GLY A 63 -1.46 9.17 -14.27
C GLY A 63 -1.77 7.84 -13.59
N VAL A 64 -1.55 7.70 -12.28
CA VAL A 64 -1.84 6.50 -11.50
C VAL A 64 -2.95 6.79 -10.49
N ARG A 65 -3.86 5.84 -10.27
CA ARG A 65 -4.88 5.98 -9.22
C ARG A 65 -4.20 5.81 -7.86
N VAL A 66 -4.34 6.79 -6.98
CA VAL A 66 -3.79 6.76 -5.62
C VAL A 66 -4.93 6.94 -4.61
N ARG A 67 -5.00 6.05 -3.62
CA ARG A 67 -5.82 6.14 -2.42
C ARG A 67 -4.90 6.41 -1.24
N ARG A 68 -5.06 7.59 -0.67
CA ARG A 68 -4.35 8.04 0.52
C ARG A 68 -5.16 7.70 1.76
N PHE A 69 -4.49 7.14 2.75
CA PHE A 69 -5.02 7.06 4.11
C PHE A 69 -4.29 8.05 5.00
N ARG A 70 -5.04 8.66 5.93
CA ARG A 70 -4.49 9.63 6.87
C ARG A 70 -3.42 8.97 7.73
N ALA A 71 -2.23 9.56 7.69
CA ALA A 71 -1.11 9.23 8.57
C ALA A 71 -0.52 10.54 9.14
N PRO A 72 0.06 10.52 10.35
CA PRO A 72 0.80 11.66 10.88
C PRO A 72 1.96 12.02 9.94
N ARG A 73 2.21 13.33 9.75
CA ARG A 73 3.33 13.83 8.92
C ARG A 73 4.72 13.51 9.46
N ARG A 74 4.84 13.17 10.75
CA ARG A 74 6.13 12.78 11.32
C ARG A 74 6.53 11.43 10.73
N PRO A 75 7.72 11.31 10.11
CA PRO A 75 8.18 10.02 9.61
C PRO A 75 8.13 8.99 10.73
N LEU A 76 7.70 7.77 10.40
CA LEU A 76 7.64 6.66 11.36
C LEU A 76 8.99 6.41 12.05
N SER A 77 10.11 6.80 11.43
CA SER A 77 11.45 6.75 12.04
C SER A 77 11.64 7.67 13.24
N LEU A 78 10.82 8.72 13.39
CA LEU A 78 10.76 9.57 14.60
C LEU A 78 9.74 9.05 15.62
N LEU A 79 8.88 8.11 15.22
CA LEU A 79 7.93 7.45 16.10
C LEU A 79 8.55 6.16 16.64
N SER A 80 9.24 6.27 17.77
CA SER A 80 9.80 5.09 18.44
C SER A 80 8.68 4.19 19.01
N PRO A 81 8.62 2.90 18.66
CA PRO A 81 7.76 1.91 19.31
C PRO A 81 8.07 1.75 20.80
N ALA A 82 9.27 2.15 21.24
CA ALA A 82 9.67 2.14 22.65
C ALA A 82 9.08 3.31 23.46
N ASN A 83 8.38 4.26 22.82
CA ASN A 83 7.69 5.34 23.52
C ASN A 83 6.16 5.10 23.56
N PRO A 84 5.57 4.81 24.74
CA PRO A 84 4.12 4.62 24.94
C PRO A 84 3.25 5.73 24.31
N ALA A 85 3.72 6.97 24.34
CA ALA A 85 2.97 8.13 23.83
C ALA A 85 2.81 8.13 22.29
N HIS A 86 3.62 7.38 21.56
CA HIS A 86 3.56 7.29 20.10
C HIS A 86 2.62 6.19 19.59
N TRP A 87 2.20 5.26 20.46
CA TRP A 87 1.36 4.13 20.09
C TRP A 87 0.00 4.51 19.50
N PRO A 88 -0.74 5.52 20.00
CA PRO A 88 -1.99 5.91 19.38
C PRO A 88 -1.83 6.32 17.91
N ALA A 89 -0.74 7.02 17.59
CA ALA A 89 -0.42 7.44 16.22
C ALA A 89 0.00 6.26 15.34
N ILE A 90 0.82 5.34 15.87
CA ILE A 90 1.23 4.11 15.18
C ILE A 90 0.02 3.22 14.91
N LEU A 91 -0.77 2.90 15.93
CA LEU A 91 -1.96 2.05 15.82
C LEU A 91 -3.01 2.69 14.92
N GLY A 92 -3.22 4.01 15.03
CA GLY A 92 -4.11 4.75 14.14
C GLY A 92 -3.70 4.63 12.68
N THR A 93 -2.41 4.78 12.38
CA THR A 93 -1.85 4.61 11.03
C THR A 93 -2.00 3.17 10.54
N LEU A 94 -1.70 2.19 11.40
CA LEU A 94 -1.84 0.77 11.09
C LEU A 94 -3.29 0.38 10.78
N HIS A 95 -4.23 0.91 11.56
CA HIS A 95 -5.65 0.68 11.38
C HIS A 95 -6.16 1.36 10.10
N ALA A 96 -5.80 2.63 9.87
CA ALA A 96 -6.20 3.39 8.69
C ALA A 96 -5.69 2.75 7.40
N GLY A 97 -4.40 2.40 7.34
CA GLY A 97 -3.81 1.73 6.19
C GLY A 97 -4.46 0.36 5.93
N GLY A 98 -4.60 -0.46 6.99
CA GLY A 98 -5.26 -1.76 6.87
C GLY A 98 -6.72 -1.65 6.41
N ARG A 99 -7.46 -0.63 6.86
CA ARG A 99 -8.83 -0.35 6.42
C ARG A 99 -8.86 0.03 4.95
N ALA A 100 -8.01 0.96 4.52
CA ALA A 100 -7.92 1.40 3.12
C ALA A 100 -7.65 0.24 2.16
N VAL A 101 -6.70 -0.66 2.51
CA VAL A 101 -6.42 -1.87 1.71
C VAL A 101 -7.65 -2.78 1.61
N THR A 102 -8.35 -2.98 2.73
CA THR A 102 -9.53 -3.85 2.78
C THR A 102 -10.69 -3.27 1.97
N GLU A 103 -10.95 -1.97 2.09
CA GLU A 103 -11.98 -1.27 1.32
C GLU A 103 -11.68 -1.30 -0.18
N SER A 104 -10.42 -1.11 -0.59
CA SER A 104 -10.03 -1.22 -1.99
C SER A 104 -10.26 -2.62 -2.58
N CYS A 105 -10.11 -3.68 -1.78
CA CYS A 105 -10.49 -5.02 -2.22
C CYS A 105 -12.01 -5.23 -2.25
N ALA A 106 -12.75 -4.64 -1.30
CA ALA A 106 -14.20 -4.74 -1.21
C ALA A 106 -14.94 -4.03 -2.36
N GLU A 107 -14.38 -2.93 -2.88
CA GLU A 107 -14.87 -2.22 -4.08
C GLU A 107 -14.86 -3.09 -5.35
N GLY A 108 -14.20 -4.25 -5.29
CA GLY A 108 -14.11 -5.18 -6.40
C GLY A 108 -13.08 -4.76 -7.44
N GLY A 109 -12.93 -5.57 -8.49
CA GLY A 109 -11.99 -5.28 -9.56
C GLY A 109 -10.55 -5.71 -9.29
N ILE A 110 -10.02 -5.59 -8.06
CA ILE A 110 -8.64 -6.02 -7.75
C ILE A 110 -8.46 -7.52 -7.99
N THR A 111 -7.44 -7.89 -8.77
CA THR A 111 -7.09 -9.28 -9.08
C THR A 111 -5.84 -9.74 -8.35
N HIS A 112 -4.99 -8.82 -7.89
CA HIS A 112 -3.77 -9.12 -7.14
C HIS A 112 -3.37 -7.98 -6.23
N ILE A 113 -2.80 -8.28 -5.07
CA ILE A 113 -2.20 -7.27 -4.17
C ILE A 113 -0.68 -7.40 -4.24
N LEU A 114 0.02 -6.33 -4.57
CA LEU A 114 1.48 -6.25 -4.47
C LEU A 114 1.83 -5.36 -3.27
N ALA A 115 2.32 -5.97 -2.20
CA ALA A 115 2.78 -5.24 -1.01
C ALA A 115 4.27 -4.97 -1.11
N LEU A 116 4.67 -3.70 -0.89
CA LEU A 116 6.06 -3.33 -0.70
C LEU A 116 6.39 -3.35 0.78
N TRP A 117 7.45 -4.06 1.15
CA TRP A 117 7.91 -4.40 2.50
C TRP A 117 7.05 -5.46 3.20
N ALA A 118 7.66 -6.24 4.09
CA ALA A 118 6.96 -7.28 4.84
C ALA A 118 5.98 -6.68 5.85
N LEU A 119 6.39 -5.60 6.52
CA LEU A 119 5.56 -4.83 7.44
C LEU A 119 5.58 -3.33 7.12
N PRO A 120 4.45 -2.63 7.28
CA PRO A 120 3.13 -3.16 7.58
C PRO A 120 2.35 -3.65 6.33
N SER A 121 2.79 -3.29 5.12
CA SER A 121 2.09 -3.56 3.86
C SER A 121 1.78 -5.05 3.64
N GLY A 122 2.77 -5.93 3.85
CA GLY A 122 2.60 -7.37 3.68
C GLY A 122 1.58 -7.97 4.66
N ALA A 123 1.54 -7.50 5.91
CA ALA A 123 0.52 -7.91 6.88
C ALA A 123 -0.89 -7.44 6.48
N TRP A 124 -1.03 -6.21 5.97
CA TRP A 124 -2.31 -5.73 5.45
C TRP A 124 -2.77 -6.54 4.24
N ALA A 125 -1.87 -6.82 3.30
CA ALA A 125 -2.15 -7.64 2.12
C ALA A 125 -2.57 -9.06 2.50
N ARG A 126 -1.87 -9.71 3.44
CA ARG A 126 -2.26 -11.03 3.96
C ARG A 126 -3.68 -11.01 4.56
N ARG A 127 -4.01 -9.97 5.33
CA ARG A 127 -5.34 -9.84 5.95
C ARG A 127 -6.43 -9.67 4.89
N ALA A 128 -6.22 -8.78 3.92
CA ALA A 128 -7.17 -8.53 2.84
C ALA A 128 -7.33 -9.77 1.94
N ALA A 129 -6.23 -10.47 1.62
CA ALA A 129 -6.24 -11.71 0.87
C ALA A 129 -7.11 -12.79 1.54
N ARG A 130 -6.95 -12.99 2.85
CA ARG A 130 -7.79 -13.93 3.61
C ARG A 130 -9.27 -13.55 3.61
N ARG A 131 -9.57 -12.25 3.63
CA ARG A 131 -10.96 -11.75 3.70
C ARG A 131 -11.68 -11.76 2.34
N HIS A 132 -10.97 -11.48 1.26
CA HIS A 132 -11.57 -11.24 -0.07
C HIS A 132 -11.17 -12.27 -1.12
N GLY A 133 -10.33 -13.26 -0.78
CA GLY A 133 -9.87 -14.28 -1.73
C GLY A 133 -8.94 -13.72 -2.83
N VAL A 134 -8.36 -12.54 -2.61
CA VAL A 134 -7.46 -11.89 -3.58
C VAL A 134 -6.03 -12.39 -3.32
N PRO A 135 -5.32 -12.96 -4.31
CA PRO A 135 -3.93 -13.36 -4.14
C PRO A 135 -3.03 -12.15 -3.87
N TYR A 136 -1.92 -12.39 -3.17
CA TYR A 136 -0.96 -11.33 -2.84
C TYR A 136 0.49 -11.78 -2.99
N SER A 137 1.36 -10.81 -3.24
CA SER A 137 2.81 -10.96 -3.22
C SER A 137 3.41 -9.88 -2.33
N ILE A 138 4.55 -10.19 -1.72
CA ILE A 138 5.34 -9.25 -0.91
C ILE A 138 6.68 -9.06 -1.61
N TRP A 139 7.06 -7.82 -1.85
CA TRP A 139 8.44 -7.44 -2.17
C TRP A 139 9.13 -7.03 -0.88
N ALA A 140 9.96 -7.93 -0.35
CA ALA A 140 10.81 -7.69 0.81
C ALA A 140 12.21 -7.22 0.38
N LEU A 141 12.81 -6.31 1.14
CA LEU A 141 14.25 -6.00 1.11
C LEU A 141 15.00 -6.85 2.15
N GLY A 142 16.33 -6.82 2.09
CA GLY A 142 17.16 -7.52 3.07
C GLY A 142 16.91 -7.09 4.54
N SER A 143 16.38 -5.88 4.77
CA SER A 143 16.00 -5.39 6.10
C SER A 143 14.65 -5.92 6.60
N ASP A 144 13.85 -6.57 5.75
CA ASP A 144 12.52 -7.09 6.09
C ASP A 144 12.56 -8.55 6.64
N ILE A 145 13.71 -9.23 6.56
CA ILE A 145 13.88 -10.67 6.84
C ILE A 145 14.72 -10.87 8.10
#